data_AF-A0A8I6RKI7-F1
#
_entry.id   AF-A0A8I6RKI7-F1
#
_cell.length_a   1.000
_cell.length_b   1.000
_cell.length_c   1.000
_cell.angle_alpha   90.00
_cell.angle_beta   90.00
_cell.angle_gamma   90.00
#
_symmetry.space_group_name_H-M   'P 1'
#
loop_
_entity.id
_entity.type
_entity.pdbx_description
1 polymer ?
#
loop_
_entity_poly.entity_id
_entity_poly.type
_entity_poly.pdbx_seq_one_letter_code
_entity_poly.pdbx_strand_id
1 'polypeptide(L)'
;MIRLLIRVESLRSNQSFQIQRRSFSFLSHFFERRCHVKNTEITSKMTEAMGNYTITKNAPPVSMETFRINRERLYEKMKSVEPQGFILLKGGEAVNVYNTDVEYTFKQEPFFHWAFGVRHPSYWGAICLKTNTSYLFMPRLPESYAIWMGELLTPEDVKTLYSVNQVYYEDEISTVLTKCNPKKIFLLSGTNTDSDIKMDAPQFENSKKYPTDLTVLYPTMSELRVLKNEHEIELLRQASMVSSEAHKYVMRNLPSMVGHFEYQAESIFLHYCYYTGGCRTTAYTCICGSGPNAAVLHYGHAGAPNDKIINDGEMCLFDMGASYYGYASDITCSFPVNGKFTEEQKVIYNAVLNARNKAVEESRPGVQWEKVHLHALRAMFTEMKAHNLLVGDVEEMLDAELGSIFMPHGLGHLMGIDVHDVGGYLDDTPPRPTRASLKNLRMNRFLLKNMVLTIEPGCYFIDVLLEKAKNDEKMAKFINFNVVNKFKRFGGVRIEDDVLITDYGCELLSKVPRTVEEIEAWMNQEEEVKLHFPLPNQRGKKHATPILSPEVIKGQ
;
A
#
# COMPACT_ATOMS: atom_id res chain seq x y z
N MET A 1 6.75 -42.56 -11.97
CA MET A 1 6.89 -41.35 -12.80
C MET A 1 8.16 -41.32 -13.69
N ILE A 2 9.22 -42.08 -13.38
CA ILE A 2 10.46 -42.15 -14.21
C ILE A 2 10.45 -43.26 -15.29
N ARG A 3 9.32 -43.94 -15.54
CA ARG A 3 9.17 -44.93 -16.63
C ARG A 3 8.23 -44.49 -17.76
N LEU A 4 7.73 -43.25 -17.73
CA LEU A 4 6.88 -42.69 -18.81
C LEU A 4 7.58 -41.62 -19.66
N LEU A 5 8.81 -41.26 -19.34
CA LEU A 5 9.58 -40.19 -20.00
C LEU A 5 10.49 -40.67 -21.14
N ILE A 6 10.58 -41.99 -21.41
CA ILE A 6 11.50 -42.54 -22.44
C ILE A 6 10.79 -42.88 -23.76
N ARG A 7 9.49 -42.54 -23.93
CA ARG A 7 8.75 -42.92 -25.16
C ARG A 7 8.22 -41.75 -26.01
N VAL A 8 8.60 -40.51 -25.70
CA VAL A 8 8.12 -39.32 -26.44
C VAL A 8 9.19 -38.69 -27.35
N GLU A 9 10.45 -39.15 -27.30
CA GLU A 9 11.53 -38.57 -28.12
C GLU A 9 11.81 -39.25 -29.47
N SER A 10 11.03 -40.24 -29.93
CA SER A 10 11.36 -40.96 -31.20
C SER A 10 10.47 -40.68 -32.41
N LEU A 11 9.61 -39.65 -32.41
CA LEU A 11 8.73 -39.37 -33.56
C LEU A 11 8.63 -37.88 -33.92
N ARG A 12 9.78 -37.22 -34.07
CA ARG A 12 9.88 -35.97 -34.86
C ARG A 12 10.61 -36.23 -36.17
N SER A 13 9.92 -36.87 -37.11
CA SER A 13 10.23 -36.71 -38.53
C SER A 13 8.98 -36.96 -39.37
N ASN A 14 8.86 -36.15 -40.42
CA ASN A 14 7.95 -36.23 -41.57
C ASN A 14 6.62 -35.46 -41.55
N GLN A 15 6.45 -34.81 -42.70
CA GLN A 15 5.48 -33.81 -43.12
C GLN A 15 4.07 -34.36 -43.34
N SER A 16 3.12 -33.41 -43.41
CA SER A 16 1.81 -33.47 -44.07
C SER A 16 0.71 -34.30 -43.40
N PHE A 17 -0.32 -33.64 -42.88
CA PHE A 17 -1.65 -33.54 -43.53
C PHE A 17 -2.65 -32.82 -42.61
N GLN A 18 -3.37 -31.88 -43.22
CA GLN A 18 -4.56 -31.21 -42.69
C GLN A 18 -5.76 -32.19 -42.70
N ILE A 19 -6.75 -31.91 -41.85
CA ILE A 19 -8.14 -32.44 -41.80
C ILE A 19 -8.38 -33.67 -40.90
N GLN A 20 -8.67 -33.41 -39.61
CA GLN A 20 -9.87 -33.88 -38.86
C GLN A 20 -9.68 -33.58 -37.36
N ARG A 21 -10.10 -32.38 -36.92
CA ARG A 21 -10.24 -32.02 -35.49
C ARG A 21 -11.70 -31.70 -35.18
N ARG A 22 -12.55 -32.72 -35.10
CA ARG A 22 -13.89 -32.62 -34.48
C ARG A 22 -14.35 -33.95 -33.90
N SER A 23 -13.57 -34.56 -32.99
CA SER A 23 -14.06 -35.68 -32.18
C SER A 23 -13.32 -35.94 -30.86
N PHE A 24 -12.53 -34.98 -30.33
CA PHE A 24 -11.73 -35.18 -29.11
C PHE A 24 -11.89 -34.10 -28.03
N SER A 25 -12.98 -33.31 -28.04
CA SER A 25 -13.25 -32.29 -27.00
C SER A 25 -14.32 -32.66 -25.98
N PHE A 26 -14.87 -33.88 -26.03
CA PHE A 26 -15.96 -34.28 -25.11
C PHE A 26 -15.53 -35.19 -23.95
N LEU A 27 -14.33 -35.80 -24.01
CA LEU A 27 -13.82 -36.67 -22.93
C LEU A 27 -12.80 -36.00 -21.99
N SER A 28 -12.17 -34.88 -22.37
CA SER A 28 -11.29 -34.13 -21.46
C SER A 28 -12.07 -33.34 -20.40
N HIS A 29 -13.23 -32.79 -20.78
CA HIS A 29 -14.07 -31.97 -19.90
C HIS A 29 -14.76 -32.74 -18.76
N PHE A 30 -14.91 -34.06 -18.88
CA PHE A 30 -15.51 -34.89 -17.83
C PHE A 30 -14.49 -35.35 -16.77
N PHE A 31 -13.21 -35.47 -17.15
CA PHE A 31 -12.13 -35.81 -16.22
C PHE A 31 -11.59 -34.58 -15.46
N GLU A 32 -11.53 -33.40 -16.09
CA GLU A 32 -11.11 -32.16 -15.41
C GLU A 32 -12.07 -31.73 -14.30
N ARG A 33 -13.39 -31.90 -14.49
CA ARG A 33 -14.39 -31.54 -13.46
C ARG A 33 -14.36 -32.43 -12.23
N ARG A 34 -14.03 -33.72 -12.35
CA ARG A 34 -13.91 -34.63 -11.19
C ARG A 34 -12.60 -34.47 -10.43
N CYS A 35 -11.51 -34.11 -11.12
CA CYS A 35 -10.25 -33.74 -10.47
C CYS A 35 -10.36 -32.39 -9.75
N HIS A 36 -11.09 -31.41 -10.32
CA HIS A 36 -11.29 -30.12 -9.66
C HIS A 36 -12.13 -30.22 -8.38
N VAL A 37 -13.22 -30.99 -8.38
CA VAL A 37 -14.10 -31.11 -7.19
C VAL A 37 -13.40 -31.81 -6.03
N LYS A 38 -12.58 -32.83 -6.30
CA LYS A 38 -11.75 -33.48 -5.26
C LYS A 38 -10.58 -32.61 -4.80
N ASN A 39 -9.96 -31.83 -5.69
CA ASN A 39 -8.95 -30.87 -5.28
C ASN A 39 -9.53 -29.72 -4.46
N THR A 40 -10.75 -29.25 -4.72
CA THR A 40 -11.39 -28.20 -3.90
C THR A 40 -11.75 -28.66 -2.50
N GLU A 41 -12.19 -29.91 -2.31
CA GLU A 41 -12.46 -30.48 -0.98
C GLU A 41 -11.18 -30.82 -0.21
N ILE A 42 -10.12 -31.26 -0.90
CA ILE A 42 -8.81 -31.51 -0.27
C ILE A 42 -8.11 -30.19 0.05
N THR A 43 -8.20 -29.17 -0.82
CA THR A 43 -7.76 -27.83 -0.46
C THR A 43 -8.59 -27.31 0.68
N SER A 44 -9.93 -27.32 0.69
CA SER A 44 -10.69 -26.74 1.81
C SER A 44 -10.37 -27.39 3.16
N LYS A 45 -10.13 -28.72 3.19
CA LYS A 45 -9.71 -29.43 4.40
C LYS A 45 -8.25 -29.19 4.81
N MET A 46 -7.35 -28.87 3.87
CA MET A 46 -5.99 -28.40 4.19
C MET A 46 -5.95 -26.89 4.50
N THR A 47 -6.87 -26.11 3.94
CA THR A 47 -7.08 -24.68 4.21
C THR A 47 -7.67 -24.46 5.60
N GLU A 48 -8.45 -25.41 6.12
CA GLU A 48 -8.90 -25.41 7.53
C GLU A 48 -7.77 -25.71 8.53
N ALA A 49 -6.68 -26.36 8.10
CA ALA A 49 -5.56 -26.70 8.98
C ALA A 49 -4.51 -25.57 9.12
N MET A 50 -4.55 -24.56 8.23
CA MET A 50 -3.66 -23.39 8.27
C MET A 50 -4.54 -22.16 8.26
N GLY A 51 -4.66 -21.44 9.39
CA GLY A 51 -5.56 -20.30 9.52
C GLY A 51 -5.39 -19.33 8.35
N ASN A 52 -6.34 -19.33 7.41
CA ASN A 52 -6.32 -18.51 6.21
C ASN A 52 -7.58 -17.64 6.21
N TYR A 53 -7.42 -16.35 5.95
CA TYR A 53 -8.52 -15.40 5.89
C TYR A 53 -8.77 -14.97 4.45
N THR A 54 -9.97 -15.22 3.93
CA THR A 54 -10.34 -14.81 2.57
C THR A 54 -11.07 -13.47 2.63
N ILE A 55 -10.49 -12.42 2.05
CA ILE A 55 -11.13 -11.10 1.93
C ILE A 55 -12.13 -11.08 0.76
N THR A 56 -11.70 -11.58 -0.40
CA THR A 56 -12.49 -11.61 -1.64
C THR A 56 -12.19 -12.90 -2.39
N LYS A 57 -13.13 -13.34 -3.23
CA LYS A 57 -12.96 -14.53 -4.07
C LYS A 57 -11.93 -14.34 -5.18
N ASN A 58 -11.57 -13.08 -5.45
CA ASN A 58 -10.69 -12.70 -6.56
C ASN A 58 -9.23 -12.48 -6.12
N ALA A 59 -8.91 -12.63 -4.83
CA ALA A 59 -7.58 -12.46 -4.29
C ALA A 59 -7.15 -13.73 -3.52
N PRO A 60 -5.85 -14.04 -3.45
CA PRO A 60 -5.34 -15.11 -2.60
C PRO A 60 -5.76 -14.92 -1.13
N PRO A 61 -6.06 -16.00 -0.39
CA PRO A 61 -6.30 -15.90 1.05
C PRO A 61 -5.07 -15.35 1.78
N VAL A 62 -5.32 -14.51 2.80
CA VAL A 62 -4.30 -14.04 3.73
C VAL A 62 -3.92 -15.18 4.68
N SER A 63 -2.67 -15.63 4.62
CA SER A 63 -2.20 -16.68 5.53
C SER A 63 -1.81 -16.10 6.88
N MET A 64 -2.33 -16.67 7.97
CA MET A 64 -1.89 -16.32 9.34
C MET A 64 -0.44 -16.72 9.62
N GLU A 65 0.15 -17.53 8.74
CA GLU A 65 1.57 -17.86 8.74
C GLU A 65 2.45 -16.61 8.68
N THR A 66 2.00 -15.57 7.95
CA THR A 66 2.64 -14.23 7.89
C THR A 66 2.96 -13.71 9.28
N PHE A 67 1.97 -13.69 10.17
CA PHE A 67 2.08 -13.15 11.52
C PHE A 67 2.82 -14.10 12.45
N ARG A 68 2.70 -15.42 12.23
CA ARG A 68 3.49 -16.43 12.97
C ARG A 68 4.99 -16.25 12.72
N ILE A 69 5.39 -16.08 11.46
CA ILE A 69 6.79 -15.82 11.07
C ILE A 69 7.29 -14.52 11.68
N ASN A 70 6.48 -13.46 11.66
CA ASN A 70 6.84 -12.18 12.30
C ASN A 70 7.10 -12.33 13.82
N ARG A 71 6.24 -13.07 14.53
CA ARG A 71 6.47 -13.39 15.96
C ARG A 71 7.73 -14.20 16.18
N GLU A 72 8.03 -15.16 15.31
CA GLU A 72 9.26 -15.96 15.42
C GLU A 72 10.51 -15.10 15.20
N ARG A 73 10.50 -14.22 14.20
CA ARG A 73 11.58 -13.25 13.96
C ARG A 73 11.80 -12.33 15.16
N LEU A 74 10.72 -11.87 15.78
CA LEU A 74 10.76 -11.06 16.99
C LEU A 74 11.28 -11.85 18.20
N TYR A 75 10.82 -13.10 18.37
CA TYR A 75 11.28 -14.02 19.41
C TYR A 75 12.79 -14.23 19.33
N GLU A 76 13.32 -14.56 18.15
CA GLU A 76 14.75 -14.82 17.95
C GLU A 76 15.61 -13.60 18.30
N LYS A 77 15.16 -12.39 17.95
CA LYS A 77 15.85 -11.16 18.35
C LYS A 77 15.77 -10.93 19.85
N MET A 78 14.57 -10.97 20.43
CA MET A 78 14.37 -10.57 21.83
C MET A 78 14.86 -11.60 22.84
N LYS A 79 14.88 -12.89 22.50
CA LYS A 79 15.45 -13.95 23.34
C LYS A 79 16.93 -13.72 23.61
N SER A 80 17.68 -13.16 22.64
CA SER A 80 19.09 -12.83 22.83
C SER A 80 19.32 -11.68 23.82
N VAL A 81 18.31 -10.80 24.00
CA VAL A 81 18.35 -9.66 24.92
C VAL A 81 18.03 -10.11 26.36
N GLU A 82 16.94 -10.84 26.55
CA GLU A 82 16.55 -11.42 27.85
C GLU A 82 15.72 -12.69 27.63
N PRO A 83 16.31 -13.90 27.75
CA PRO A 83 15.62 -15.17 27.51
C PRO A 83 14.43 -15.41 28.44
N GLN A 84 14.37 -14.78 29.62
CA GLN A 84 13.24 -14.86 30.54
C GLN A 84 12.34 -13.62 30.49
N GLY A 85 12.33 -12.95 29.33
CA GLY A 85 11.49 -11.78 29.10
C GLY A 85 10.08 -12.13 28.65
N PHE A 86 9.21 -11.11 28.65
CA PHE A 86 7.85 -11.19 28.17
C PHE A 86 7.53 -9.96 27.35
N ILE A 87 7.20 -10.14 26.07
CA ILE A 87 6.76 -9.05 25.20
C ILE A 87 5.26 -8.89 25.41
N LEU A 88 4.78 -7.66 25.65
CA LEU A 88 3.36 -7.36 25.79
C LEU A 88 3.00 -6.16 24.91
N LEU A 89 2.07 -6.38 23.98
CA LEU A 89 1.54 -5.39 23.05
C LEU A 89 0.04 -5.19 23.29
N LYS A 90 -0.41 -3.95 23.14
CA LYS A 90 -1.83 -3.59 23.19
C LYS A 90 -2.29 -3.26 21.77
N GLY A 91 -3.40 -3.86 21.33
CA GLY A 91 -4.06 -3.50 20.09
C GLY A 91 -4.78 -2.16 20.21
N GLY A 92 -5.13 -1.59 19.05
CA GLY A 92 -5.96 -0.41 18.93
C GLY A 92 -7.37 -0.62 19.48
N GLU A 93 -7.97 0.48 19.91
CA GLU A 93 -9.32 0.55 20.44
C GLU A 93 -10.24 1.25 19.40
N ALA A 94 -11.53 0.93 19.43
CA ALA A 94 -12.50 1.68 18.65
C ALA A 94 -12.63 3.11 19.21
N VAL A 95 -12.72 4.10 18.33
CA VAL A 95 -12.76 5.52 18.71
C VAL A 95 -14.01 6.16 18.14
N ASN A 96 -14.76 6.84 19.00
CA ASN A 96 -15.93 7.60 18.60
C ASN A 96 -15.56 8.95 17.98
N VAL A 97 -16.44 9.44 17.11
CA VAL A 97 -16.41 10.81 16.61
C VAL A 97 -16.75 11.75 17.77
N TYR A 98 -15.72 12.40 18.32
CA TYR A 98 -15.81 13.26 19.51
C TYR A 98 -16.57 12.58 20.66
N ASN A 99 -17.68 13.17 21.11
CA ASN A 99 -18.51 12.69 22.20
C ASN A 99 -19.81 12.01 21.71
N THR A 100 -19.88 11.59 20.45
CA THR A 100 -21.03 10.86 19.88
C THR A 100 -20.91 9.34 20.06
N ASP A 101 -21.91 8.60 19.60
CA ASP A 101 -21.93 7.13 19.53
C ASP A 101 -21.53 6.59 18.14
N VAL A 102 -21.08 7.45 17.23
CA VAL A 102 -20.61 7.06 15.89
C VAL A 102 -19.12 6.73 15.96
N GLU A 103 -18.74 5.49 15.62
CA GLU A 103 -17.34 5.07 15.54
C GLU A 103 -16.70 5.43 14.19
N TYR A 104 -15.43 5.84 14.22
CA TYR A 104 -14.60 5.81 13.01
C TYR A 104 -14.42 4.35 12.57
N THR A 105 -14.26 4.11 11.26
CA THR A 105 -13.96 2.77 10.76
C THR A 105 -12.65 2.30 11.39
N PHE A 106 -12.73 1.26 12.22
CA PHE A 106 -11.59 0.74 12.97
C PHE A 106 -10.47 0.23 12.06
N LYS A 107 -9.24 0.63 12.38
CA LYS A 107 -8.00 0.08 11.86
C LYS A 107 -7.11 -0.30 13.03
N GLN A 108 -6.43 -1.43 12.92
CA GLN A 108 -5.58 -1.95 13.97
C GLN A 108 -4.30 -1.11 14.14
N GLU A 109 -3.73 -1.08 15.34
CA GLU A 109 -2.41 -0.52 15.60
C GLU A 109 -1.34 -1.30 14.79
N PRO A 110 -0.48 -0.62 14.00
CA PRO A 110 0.42 -1.27 13.05
C PRO A 110 1.37 -2.33 13.62
N PHE A 111 1.99 -2.11 14.78
CA PHE A 111 2.90 -3.10 15.38
C PHE A 111 2.17 -4.32 15.92
N PHE A 112 0.98 -4.13 16.48
CA PHE A 112 0.09 -5.20 16.90
C PHE A 112 -0.41 -6.01 15.70
N HIS A 113 -0.82 -5.31 14.64
CA HIS A 113 -1.22 -5.95 13.39
C HIS A 113 -0.06 -6.76 12.80
N TRP A 114 1.14 -6.21 12.73
CA TRP A 114 2.34 -6.89 12.24
C TRP A 114 2.64 -8.20 12.98
N ALA A 115 2.42 -8.22 14.29
CA ALA A 115 2.68 -9.38 15.13
C ALA A 115 1.55 -10.42 15.14
N PHE A 116 0.28 -10.01 15.01
CA PHE A 116 -0.86 -10.91 15.26
C PHE A 116 -1.92 -10.98 14.17
N GLY A 117 -1.99 -10.03 13.24
CA GLY A 117 -3.02 -10.00 12.20
C GLY A 117 -4.44 -9.77 12.73
N VAL A 118 -4.59 -9.41 14.00
CA VAL A 118 -5.90 -9.27 14.66
C VAL A 118 -6.66 -8.09 14.10
N ARG A 119 -7.94 -8.32 13.78
CA ARG A 119 -8.85 -7.32 13.22
C ARG A 119 -9.84 -6.74 14.23
N HIS A 120 -9.93 -7.37 15.41
CA HIS A 120 -10.82 -6.94 16.47
C HIS A 120 -10.16 -5.85 17.34
N PRO A 121 -10.92 -4.87 17.84
CA PRO A 121 -10.41 -3.85 18.75
C PRO A 121 -10.18 -4.41 20.16
N SER A 122 -9.36 -3.73 20.94
CA SER A 122 -9.16 -3.96 22.38
C SER A 122 -8.57 -5.33 22.75
N TYR A 123 -7.86 -5.97 21.82
CA TYR A 123 -7.09 -7.18 22.13
C TYR A 123 -5.72 -6.83 22.68
N TRP A 124 -5.17 -7.71 23.50
CA TRP A 124 -3.75 -7.73 23.82
C TRP A 124 -3.07 -8.95 23.22
N GLY A 125 -1.75 -8.88 23.13
CA GLY A 125 -0.95 -9.91 22.50
C GLY A 125 0.40 -9.98 23.17
N ALA A 126 0.91 -11.20 23.37
CA ALA A 126 2.17 -11.39 24.05
C ALA A 126 3.00 -12.54 23.49
N ILE A 127 4.29 -12.50 23.79
CA ILE A 127 5.25 -13.58 23.53
C ILE A 127 6.05 -13.83 24.81
N CYS A 128 5.92 -15.02 25.39
CA CYS A 128 6.77 -15.46 26.50
C CYS A 128 8.09 -16.00 25.94
N LEU A 129 9.19 -15.28 26.16
CA LEU A 129 10.50 -15.64 25.59
C LEU A 129 11.09 -16.90 26.22
N LYS A 130 10.69 -17.21 27.46
CA LYS A 130 11.11 -18.44 28.16
C LYS A 130 10.61 -19.71 27.47
N THR A 131 9.40 -19.67 26.93
CA THR A 131 8.70 -20.86 26.39
C THR A 131 8.43 -20.79 24.89
N ASN A 132 8.78 -19.68 24.23
CA ASN A 132 8.36 -19.34 22.87
C ASN A 132 6.84 -19.54 22.66
N THR A 133 6.03 -19.03 23.59
CA THR A 133 4.58 -19.17 23.51
C THR A 133 3.97 -17.82 23.19
N SER A 134 3.18 -17.76 22.11
CA SER A 134 2.36 -16.61 21.77
C SER A 134 0.98 -16.68 22.45
N TYR A 135 0.53 -15.53 22.93
CA TYR A 135 -0.76 -15.37 23.58
C TYR A 135 -1.54 -14.27 22.89
N LEU A 136 -2.86 -14.45 22.76
CA LEU A 136 -3.80 -13.33 22.62
C LEU A 136 -4.66 -13.24 23.88
N PHE A 137 -5.03 -12.02 24.24
CA PHE A 137 -6.02 -11.77 25.27
C PHE A 137 -7.18 -11.00 24.67
N MET A 138 -8.36 -11.61 24.69
CA MET A 138 -9.58 -11.03 24.14
C MET A 138 -10.44 -10.40 25.24
N PRO A 139 -11.20 -9.33 24.96
CA PRO A 139 -12.12 -8.77 25.95
C PRO A 139 -13.24 -9.76 26.29
N ARG A 140 -13.74 -9.73 27.53
CA ARG A 140 -15.00 -10.40 27.89
C ARG A 140 -16.16 -9.55 27.40
N LEU A 141 -16.85 -10.02 26.37
CA LEU A 141 -17.99 -9.31 25.80
C LEU A 141 -19.29 -9.77 26.46
N PRO A 142 -20.22 -8.85 26.76
CA PRO A 142 -21.52 -9.19 27.34
C PRO A 142 -22.42 -9.92 26.33
N GLU A 143 -23.46 -10.60 26.81
CA GLU A 143 -24.45 -11.28 25.96
C GLU A 143 -25.09 -10.34 24.92
N SER A 144 -25.26 -9.06 25.25
CA SER A 144 -25.78 -8.04 24.32
C SER A 144 -24.94 -7.90 23.06
N TYR A 145 -23.64 -8.21 23.10
CA TYR A 145 -22.78 -8.19 21.91
C TYR A 145 -23.29 -9.14 20.82
N ALA A 146 -23.80 -10.32 21.21
CA ALA A 146 -24.41 -11.29 20.29
C ALA A 146 -25.62 -10.72 19.53
N ILE A 147 -26.31 -9.75 20.13
CA ILE A 147 -27.50 -9.10 19.57
C ILE A 147 -27.10 -7.97 18.61
N TRP A 148 -26.11 -7.15 19.01
CA TRP A 148 -25.79 -5.90 18.32
C TRP A 148 -24.61 -5.98 17.35
N MET A 149 -23.57 -6.75 17.69
CA MET A 149 -22.26 -6.69 17.04
C MET A 149 -21.88 -7.99 16.32
N GLY A 150 -22.49 -9.11 16.68
CA GLY A 150 -22.30 -10.41 16.04
C GLY A 150 -21.84 -11.49 17.01
N GLU A 151 -21.39 -12.62 16.47
CA GLU A 151 -21.07 -13.83 17.23
C GLU A 151 -20.07 -13.59 18.38
N LEU A 152 -20.34 -14.21 19.53
CA LEU A 152 -19.45 -14.25 20.68
C LEU A 152 -18.41 -15.37 20.48
N LEU A 153 -17.25 -15.00 19.95
CA LEU A 153 -16.13 -15.94 19.78
C LEU A 153 -15.65 -16.48 21.14
N THR A 154 -15.33 -17.77 21.18
CA THR A 154 -14.64 -18.40 22.32
C THR A 154 -13.11 -18.27 22.19
N PRO A 155 -12.34 -18.46 23.27
CA PRO A 155 -10.88 -18.51 23.17
C PRO A 155 -10.35 -19.53 22.15
N GLU A 156 -11.01 -20.68 21.97
CA GLU A 156 -10.57 -21.67 20.98
C GLU A 156 -10.88 -21.23 19.53
N ASP A 157 -11.98 -20.50 19.32
CA ASP A 157 -12.29 -19.90 18.01
C ASP A 157 -11.23 -18.88 17.62
N VAL A 158 -10.88 -17.98 18.54
CA VAL A 158 -9.83 -16.95 18.34
C VAL A 158 -8.46 -17.59 18.11
N LYS A 159 -8.14 -18.65 18.87
CA LYS A 159 -6.89 -19.39 18.73
C LYS A 159 -6.75 -20.00 17.34
N THR A 160 -7.83 -20.61 16.85
CA THR A 160 -7.91 -21.17 15.49
C THR A 160 -7.80 -20.05 14.44
N LEU A 161 -8.57 -18.97 14.62
CA LEU A 161 -8.64 -17.85 13.68
C LEU A 161 -7.29 -17.15 13.45
N TYR A 162 -6.50 -16.95 14.51
CA TYR A 162 -5.22 -16.23 14.45
C TYR A 162 -3.98 -17.10 14.56
N SER A 163 -4.17 -18.43 14.65
CA SER A 163 -3.07 -19.40 14.72
C SER A 163 -2.02 -19.05 15.79
N VAL A 164 -2.50 -18.69 16.98
CA VAL A 164 -1.67 -18.43 18.18
C VAL A 164 -1.64 -19.65 19.09
N ASN A 165 -0.68 -19.73 20.02
CA ASN A 165 -0.57 -20.92 20.85
C ASN A 165 -1.65 -21.00 21.92
N GLN A 166 -2.00 -19.88 22.55
CA GLN A 166 -2.95 -19.79 23.65
C GLN A 166 -3.78 -18.51 23.54
N VAL A 167 -5.02 -18.58 24.00
CA VAL A 167 -5.91 -17.42 24.11
C VAL A 167 -6.52 -17.41 25.50
N TYR A 168 -6.53 -16.24 26.12
CA TYR A 168 -7.17 -15.98 27.41
C TYR A 168 -8.03 -14.73 27.30
N TYR A 169 -8.73 -14.38 28.37
CA TYR A 169 -9.38 -13.08 28.45
C TYR A 169 -8.42 -12.00 28.96
N GLU A 170 -8.71 -10.74 28.64
CA GLU A 170 -7.90 -9.58 29.05
C GLU A 170 -7.70 -9.52 30.58
N ASP A 171 -8.74 -9.81 31.34
CA ASP A 171 -8.68 -9.84 32.81
C ASP A 171 -7.81 -10.98 33.39
N GLU A 172 -7.27 -11.86 32.54
CA GLU A 172 -6.39 -12.96 32.93
C GLU A 172 -4.90 -12.68 32.61
N ILE A 173 -4.55 -11.49 32.10
CA ILE A 173 -3.16 -11.09 31.83
C ILE A 173 -2.27 -11.27 33.08
N SER A 174 -2.74 -10.81 34.24
CA SER A 174 -2.05 -10.93 35.53
C SER A 174 -1.75 -12.40 35.91
N THR A 175 -2.66 -13.31 35.59
CA THR A 175 -2.53 -14.75 35.83
C THR A 175 -1.47 -15.36 34.91
N VAL A 176 -1.49 -15.02 33.62
CA VAL A 176 -0.50 -15.50 32.65
C VAL A 176 0.90 -14.97 32.98
N LEU A 177 1.03 -13.69 33.35
CA LEU A 177 2.29 -13.10 33.80
C LEU A 177 2.86 -13.83 35.02
N THR A 178 2.01 -14.14 36.01
CA THR A 178 2.43 -14.88 37.21
C THR A 178 2.91 -16.29 36.85
N LYS A 179 2.22 -16.98 35.94
CA LYS A 179 2.62 -18.31 35.44
C LYS A 179 3.95 -18.26 34.68
N CYS A 180 4.16 -17.26 33.84
CA CYS A 180 5.39 -17.10 33.06
C CYS A 180 6.57 -16.66 33.94
N ASN A 181 6.27 -15.92 35.02
CA ASN A 181 7.21 -15.32 35.96
C ASN A 181 8.40 -14.64 35.26
N PRO A 182 8.15 -13.63 34.40
CA PRO A 182 9.20 -13.02 33.60
C PRO A 182 10.13 -12.17 34.47
N LYS A 183 11.42 -12.17 34.11
CA LYS A 183 12.41 -11.26 34.72
C LYS A 183 12.18 -9.81 34.32
N LYS A 184 11.65 -9.60 33.12
CA LYS A 184 11.47 -8.28 32.49
C LYS A 184 10.31 -8.34 31.52
N ILE A 185 9.50 -7.29 31.50
CA ILE A 185 8.44 -7.09 30.50
C ILE A 185 8.89 -6.03 29.51
N PHE A 186 8.89 -6.36 28.22
CA PHE A 186 9.15 -5.44 27.13
C PHE A 186 7.84 -4.83 26.65
N LEU A 187 7.73 -3.52 26.72
CA LEU A 187 6.57 -2.76 26.27
C LEU A 187 6.98 -1.87 25.09
N LEU A 188 6.05 -1.67 24.17
CA LEU A 188 6.30 -0.85 23.00
C LEU A 188 6.18 0.63 23.38
N SER A 189 7.27 1.37 23.21
CA SER A 189 7.32 2.82 23.34
C SER A 189 8.46 3.37 22.49
N GLY A 190 8.23 4.48 21.80
CA GLY A 190 9.20 5.08 20.89
C GLY A 190 8.59 6.26 20.15
N THR A 191 9.38 6.98 19.37
CA THR A 191 8.93 8.13 18.60
C THR A 191 8.99 7.82 17.12
N ASN A 192 7.86 7.97 16.41
CA ASN A 192 7.83 7.84 14.96
C ASN A 192 8.57 9.03 14.32
N THR A 193 9.46 8.76 13.37
CA THR A 193 10.38 9.76 12.81
C THR A 193 9.80 10.62 11.69
N ASP A 194 8.56 10.35 11.28
CA ASP A 194 7.82 11.14 10.29
C ASP A 194 6.76 12.03 10.93
N SER A 195 6.10 11.56 12.00
CA SER A 195 5.09 12.33 12.72
C SER A 195 5.61 13.05 13.97
N ASP A 196 6.80 12.68 14.45
CA ASP A 196 7.36 13.07 15.75
C ASP A 196 6.46 12.73 16.95
N ILE A 197 5.45 11.88 16.75
CA ILE A 197 4.54 11.43 17.81
C ILE A 197 5.23 10.32 18.61
N LYS A 198 5.25 10.50 19.93
CA LYS A 198 5.67 9.46 20.88
C LYS A 198 4.52 8.50 21.14
N MET A 199 4.80 7.21 20.98
CA MET A 199 3.96 6.12 21.44
C MET A 199 4.21 5.88 22.93
N ASP A 200 3.19 6.12 23.75
CA ASP A 200 3.23 5.83 25.17
C ASP A 200 3.12 4.32 25.44
N ALA A 201 3.85 3.87 26.46
CA ALA A 201 3.83 2.46 26.85
C ALA A 201 2.43 2.07 27.36
N PRO A 202 1.89 0.91 26.93
CA PRO A 202 0.59 0.46 27.38
C PRO A 202 0.58 0.21 28.90
N GLN A 203 -0.52 0.63 29.54
CA GLN A 203 -0.76 0.41 30.96
C GLN A 203 -1.56 -0.87 31.16
N PHE A 204 -1.12 -1.72 32.09
CA PHE A 204 -1.81 -2.96 32.44
C PHE A 204 -1.84 -3.15 33.96
N GLU A 205 -2.77 -3.97 34.43
CA GLU A 205 -2.94 -4.25 35.85
C GLU A 205 -1.66 -4.86 36.44
N ASN A 206 -1.28 -4.46 37.66
CA ASN A 206 -0.10 -4.93 38.35
C ASN A 206 1.24 -4.66 37.64
N SER A 207 1.30 -3.69 36.72
CA SER A 207 2.53 -3.32 35.99
C SER A 207 3.74 -3.05 36.89
N LYS A 208 3.52 -2.47 38.08
CA LYS A 208 4.57 -2.19 39.08
C LYS A 208 5.23 -3.44 39.68
N LYS A 209 4.65 -4.64 39.51
CA LYS A 209 5.17 -5.90 40.06
C LYS A 209 6.39 -6.42 39.29
N TYR A 210 6.56 -6.00 38.04
CA TYR A 210 7.59 -6.51 37.15
C TYR A 210 8.48 -5.37 36.65
N PRO A 211 9.81 -5.57 36.54
CA PRO A 211 10.66 -4.63 35.82
C PRO A 211 10.21 -4.48 34.37
N THR A 212 10.10 -3.25 33.88
CA THR A 212 9.71 -2.95 32.50
C THR A 212 10.86 -2.35 31.71
N ASP A 213 10.89 -2.62 30.41
CA ASP A 213 11.84 -2.05 29.45
C ASP A 213 11.05 -1.43 28.30
N LEU A 214 11.30 -0.15 28.08
CA LEU A 214 10.61 0.68 27.09
C LEU A 214 11.52 1.06 25.90
N THR A 215 12.76 0.56 25.89
CA THR A 215 13.82 1.08 25.01
C THR A 215 14.14 0.16 23.86
N VAL A 216 14.05 -1.16 24.09
CA VAL A 216 14.53 -2.14 23.10
C VAL A 216 13.47 -2.54 22.08
N LEU A 217 12.19 -2.61 22.48
CA LEU A 217 11.16 -3.25 21.66
C LEU A 217 10.83 -2.45 20.39
N TYR A 218 10.71 -1.13 20.51
CA TYR A 218 10.38 -0.26 19.37
C TYR A 218 11.43 -0.30 18.25
N PRO A 219 12.73 -0.04 18.50
CA PRO A 219 13.73 -0.13 17.43
C PRO A 219 13.84 -1.55 16.87
N THR A 220 13.71 -2.59 17.71
CA THR A 220 13.74 -3.99 17.26
C THR A 220 12.59 -4.33 16.31
N MET A 221 11.35 -4.00 16.68
CA MET A 221 10.20 -4.26 15.82
C MET A 221 10.22 -3.38 14.57
N SER A 222 10.70 -2.14 14.67
CA SER A 222 10.84 -1.24 13.52
C SER A 222 11.81 -1.83 12.50
N GLU A 223 12.97 -2.30 12.93
CA GLU A 223 13.96 -2.94 12.04
C GLU A 223 13.42 -4.24 11.41
N LEU A 224 12.63 -5.02 12.14
CA LEU A 224 11.99 -6.20 11.56
C LEU A 224 10.91 -5.85 10.52
N ARG A 225 10.20 -4.73 10.69
CA ARG A 225 9.21 -4.23 9.70
C ARG A 225 9.85 -3.65 8.45
N VAL A 226 11.08 -3.13 8.53
CA VAL A 226 11.85 -2.66 7.37
C VAL A 226 12.02 -3.79 6.34
N LEU A 227 12.31 -5.02 6.80
CA LEU A 227 12.57 -6.18 5.96
C LEU A 227 11.33 -7.08 5.88
N LYS A 228 10.68 -7.11 4.72
CA LYS A 228 9.44 -7.88 4.54
C LYS A 228 9.73 -9.37 4.41
N ASN A 229 8.93 -10.20 5.07
CA ASN A 229 8.89 -11.63 4.80
C ASN A 229 8.13 -11.92 3.49
N GLU A 230 8.24 -13.14 2.96
CA GLU A 230 7.66 -13.49 1.66
C GLU A 230 6.13 -13.34 1.60
N HIS A 231 5.43 -13.61 2.71
CA HIS A 231 3.98 -13.45 2.77
C HIS A 231 3.56 -11.98 2.90
N GLU A 232 4.35 -11.15 3.59
CA GLU A 232 4.13 -9.69 3.62
C GLU A 232 4.27 -9.10 2.21
N ILE A 233 5.25 -9.57 1.44
CA ILE A 233 5.45 -9.16 0.04
C ILE A 233 4.22 -9.52 -0.82
N GLU A 234 3.61 -10.69 -0.62
CA GLU A 234 2.38 -11.04 -1.34
C GLU A 234 1.21 -10.10 -1.01
N LEU A 235 1.06 -9.69 0.26
CA LEU A 235 0.01 -8.73 0.65
C LEU A 235 0.24 -7.36 0.01
N LEU A 236 1.49 -6.90 -0.04
CA LEU A 236 1.87 -5.66 -0.73
C LEU A 236 1.65 -5.77 -2.24
N ARG A 237 2.01 -6.90 -2.87
CA ARG A 237 1.70 -7.17 -4.29
C ARG A 237 0.20 -7.09 -4.56
N GLN A 238 -0.65 -7.64 -3.68
CA GLN A 238 -2.10 -7.53 -3.82
C GLN A 238 -2.59 -6.10 -3.69
N ALA A 239 -2.10 -5.34 -2.70
CA ALA A 239 -2.43 -3.92 -2.54
C ALA A 239 -2.06 -3.11 -3.79
N SER A 240 -0.80 -3.22 -4.26
CA SER A 240 -0.31 -2.51 -5.45
C SER A 240 -1.04 -2.93 -6.72
N MET A 241 -1.41 -4.21 -6.86
CA MET A 241 -2.20 -4.69 -8.01
C MET A 241 -3.59 -4.05 -8.02
N VAL A 242 -4.32 -4.07 -6.91
CA VAL A 242 -5.67 -3.48 -6.81
C VAL A 242 -5.62 -1.98 -7.09
N SER A 243 -4.64 -1.26 -6.51
CA SER A 243 -4.43 0.16 -6.76
C SER A 243 -4.06 0.45 -8.22
N SER A 244 -3.22 -0.38 -8.84
CA SER A 244 -2.83 -0.21 -10.25
C SER A 244 -4.04 -0.35 -11.19
N GLU A 245 -4.89 -1.34 -10.95
CA GLU A 245 -6.10 -1.54 -11.75
C GLU A 245 -7.13 -0.43 -11.49
N ALA A 246 -7.24 0.07 -10.26
CA ALA A 246 -8.09 1.22 -9.93
C ALA A 246 -7.61 2.51 -10.62
N HIS A 247 -6.31 2.80 -10.63
CA HIS A 247 -5.72 3.91 -11.38
C HIS A 247 -6.00 3.81 -12.87
N LYS A 248 -5.77 2.64 -13.47
CA LYS A 248 -6.11 2.37 -14.86
C LYS A 248 -7.58 2.62 -15.15
N TYR A 249 -8.47 2.19 -14.26
CA TYR A 249 -9.90 2.39 -14.40
C TYR A 249 -10.25 3.89 -14.36
N VAL A 250 -9.67 4.66 -13.44
CA VAL A 250 -9.83 6.13 -13.39
C VAL A 250 -9.33 6.78 -14.68
N MET A 251 -8.12 6.45 -15.13
CA MET A 251 -7.53 6.99 -16.37
C MET A 251 -8.43 6.75 -17.59
N ARG A 252 -9.08 5.58 -17.71
CA ARG A 252 -10.00 5.29 -18.83
C ARG A 252 -11.27 6.12 -18.81
N ASN A 253 -11.73 6.53 -17.63
CA ASN A 253 -12.96 7.30 -17.48
C ASN A 253 -12.71 8.81 -17.49
N LEU A 254 -11.49 9.27 -17.18
CA LEU A 254 -11.21 10.70 -16.99
C LEU A 254 -11.55 11.60 -18.19
N PRO A 255 -11.30 11.23 -19.47
CA PRO A 255 -11.66 12.08 -20.61
C PRO A 255 -13.16 12.43 -20.66
N SER A 256 -14.03 11.49 -20.26
CA SER A 256 -15.48 11.70 -20.17
C SER A 256 -15.89 12.50 -18.92
N MET A 257 -14.96 12.79 -18.03
CA MET A 257 -15.16 13.53 -16.78
C MET A 257 -14.72 14.99 -16.85
N VAL A 258 -14.38 15.53 -18.02
CA VAL A 258 -14.22 16.98 -18.19
C VAL A 258 -15.47 17.70 -17.66
N GLY A 259 -15.29 18.73 -16.85
CA GLY A 259 -16.37 19.48 -16.19
C GLY A 259 -16.91 18.83 -14.91
N HIS A 260 -16.41 17.67 -14.51
CA HIS A 260 -16.71 17.03 -13.22
C HIS A 260 -15.71 17.47 -12.15
N PHE A 261 -15.99 17.14 -10.89
CA PHE A 261 -15.11 17.43 -9.77
C PHE A 261 -14.06 16.34 -9.55
N GLU A 262 -12.91 16.71 -9.00
CA GLU A 262 -11.82 15.79 -8.64
C GLU A 262 -12.28 14.65 -7.70
N TYR A 263 -13.14 14.93 -6.71
CA TYR A 263 -13.67 13.92 -5.77
C TYR A 263 -14.47 12.82 -6.48
N GLN A 264 -14.97 13.07 -7.70
CA GLN A 264 -15.68 12.04 -8.46
C GLN A 264 -14.69 10.99 -8.99
N ALA A 265 -13.45 11.38 -9.30
CA ALA A 265 -12.39 10.44 -9.65
C ALA A 265 -11.91 9.66 -8.42
N GLU A 266 -11.75 10.33 -7.27
CA GLU A 266 -11.51 9.67 -5.97
C GLU A 266 -12.57 8.60 -5.69
N SER A 267 -13.85 8.95 -5.82
CA SER A 267 -14.96 8.02 -5.59
C SER A 267 -14.90 6.78 -6.48
N ILE A 268 -14.53 6.93 -7.76
CA ILE A 268 -14.33 5.82 -8.70
C ILE A 268 -13.18 4.91 -8.24
N PHE A 269 -12.06 5.49 -7.84
CA PHE A 269 -10.91 4.74 -7.33
C PHE A 269 -11.28 3.92 -6.08
N LEU A 270 -11.90 4.57 -5.10
CA LEU A 270 -12.35 3.95 -3.85
C LEU A 270 -13.35 2.83 -4.10
N HIS A 271 -14.30 3.07 -5.00
CA HIS A 271 -15.28 2.07 -5.41
C HIS A 271 -14.59 0.83 -6.00
N TYR A 272 -13.66 1.01 -6.93
CA TYR A 272 -12.93 -0.10 -7.53
C TYR A 272 -12.18 -0.91 -6.47
N CYS A 273 -11.39 -0.23 -5.63
CA CYS A 273 -10.55 -0.87 -4.61
C CYS A 273 -11.38 -1.71 -3.64
N TYR A 274 -12.51 -1.18 -3.17
CA TYR A 274 -13.34 -1.91 -2.23
C TYR A 274 -14.16 -3.00 -2.93
N TYR A 275 -14.83 -2.69 -4.03
CA TYR A 275 -15.72 -3.62 -4.71
C TYR A 275 -14.98 -4.84 -5.27
N THR A 276 -13.82 -4.64 -5.91
CA THR A 276 -13.08 -5.73 -6.58
C THR A 276 -12.04 -6.38 -5.66
N GLY A 277 -11.28 -5.55 -4.94
CA GLY A 277 -10.16 -5.96 -4.10
C GLY A 277 -10.52 -6.20 -2.64
N GLY A 278 -11.73 -5.84 -2.19
CA GLY A 278 -12.11 -5.93 -0.78
C GLY A 278 -11.35 -4.97 0.13
N CYS A 279 -10.67 -3.97 -0.42
CA CYS A 279 -9.93 -2.96 0.33
C CYS A 279 -10.92 -1.93 0.90
N ARG A 280 -11.48 -2.22 2.08
CA ARG A 280 -12.47 -1.35 2.75
C ARG A 280 -11.91 0.04 3.10
N THR A 281 -10.60 0.13 3.28
CA THR A 281 -9.92 1.37 3.64
C THR A 281 -8.76 1.66 2.69
N THR A 282 -8.43 2.92 2.50
CA THR A 282 -7.21 3.36 1.81
C THR A 282 -6.02 3.43 2.75
N ALA A 283 -4.82 3.48 2.19
CA ALA A 283 -3.60 3.69 2.94
C ALA A 283 -3.51 5.13 3.50
N TYR A 284 -4.00 6.12 2.75
CA TYR A 284 -4.05 7.55 3.08
C TYR A 284 -5.25 8.22 2.38
N THR A 285 -5.48 9.51 2.65
CA THR A 285 -6.50 10.31 1.95
C THR A 285 -6.10 10.48 0.48
N CYS A 286 -6.98 10.14 -0.45
CA CYS A 286 -6.71 10.27 -1.88
C CYS A 286 -6.42 11.71 -2.27
N ILE A 287 -5.38 11.91 -3.08
CA ILE A 287 -4.94 13.20 -3.59
C ILE A 287 -5.31 13.24 -5.08
N CYS A 288 -6.32 14.02 -5.44
CA CYS A 288 -6.79 14.12 -6.83
C CYS A 288 -6.58 15.54 -7.37
N GLY A 289 -5.33 15.95 -7.59
CA GLY A 289 -5.02 17.31 -8.04
C GLY A 289 -5.10 17.48 -9.55
N SER A 290 -5.91 18.43 -10.03
CA SER A 290 -5.97 18.86 -11.44
C SER A 290 -5.46 20.30 -11.63
N GLY A 291 -4.77 20.55 -12.74
CA GLY A 291 -4.16 21.84 -13.06
C GLY A 291 -3.24 22.31 -11.92
N PRO A 292 -3.38 23.55 -11.41
CA PRO A 292 -2.55 24.05 -10.31
C PRO A 292 -2.54 23.19 -9.05
N ASN A 293 -3.60 22.44 -8.76
CA ASN A 293 -3.68 21.60 -7.56
C ASN A 293 -2.65 20.46 -7.59
N ALA A 294 -2.18 20.05 -8.78
CA ALA A 294 -1.09 19.09 -8.93
C ALA A 294 0.27 19.60 -8.39
N ALA A 295 0.40 20.88 -8.02
CA ALA A 295 1.57 21.42 -7.31
C ALA A 295 1.45 21.35 -5.78
N VAL A 296 0.29 20.96 -5.23
CA VAL A 296 0.04 20.86 -3.79
C VAL A 296 0.23 19.41 -3.36
N LEU A 297 1.38 19.12 -2.75
CA LEU A 297 1.87 17.73 -2.58
C LEU A 297 0.89 16.79 -1.88
N HIS A 298 0.22 17.25 -0.82
CA HIS A 298 -0.81 16.52 -0.08
C HIS A 298 -2.18 17.22 -0.21
N TYR A 299 -2.59 17.56 -1.43
CA TYR A 299 -3.95 18.02 -1.74
C TYR A 299 -5.01 16.96 -1.34
N GLY A 300 -6.30 17.29 -1.30
CA GLY A 300 -7.37 16.33 -0.97
C GLY A 300 -7.72 16.21 0.51
N HIS A 301 -6.94 16.81 1.41
CA HIS A 301 -7.31 16.93 2.83
C HIS A 301 -8.53 17.83 3.02
N ALA A 302 -9.13 17.84 4.22
CA ALA A 302 -10.39 18.55 4.51
C ALA A 302 -10.40 20.07 4.20
N GLY A 303 -9.23 20.73 4.14
CA GLY A 303 -9.13 22.15 3.78
C GLY A 303 -9.01 22.41 2.28
N ALA A 304 -8.80 21.37 1.48
CA ALA A 304 -8.65 21.40 0.04
C ALA A 304 -9.19 20.07 -0.55
N PRO A 305 -10.50 19.80 -0.44
CA PRO A 305 -11.06 18.45 -0.36
C PRO A 305 -11.41 17.83 -1.73
N ASN A 306 -10.51 17.92 -2.71
CA ASN A 306 -10.73 17.42 -4.08
C ASN A 306 -11.99 18.03 -4.74
N ASP A 307 -12.25 19.32 -4.53
CA ASP A 307 -13.47 20.01 -4.96
C ASP A 307 -13.28 20.98 -6.13
N LYS A 308 -12.14 20.93 -6.84
CA LYS A 308 -11.98 21.69 -8.08
C LYS A 308 -12.61 20.94 -9.26
N ILE A 309 -13.19 21.70 -10.18
CA ILE A 309 -13.64 21.20 -11.48
C ILE A 309 -12.43 20.88 -12.35
N ILE A 310 -12.43 19.68 -12.91
CA ILE A 310 -11.44 19.18 -13.87
C ILE A 310 -11.70 19.85 -15.23
N ASN A 311 -10.75 20.63 -15.73
CA ASN A 311 -10.89 21.34 -17.01
C ASN A 311 -10.12 20.65 -18.14
N ASP A 312 -10.64 20.79 -19.36
CA ASP A 312 -9.94 20.34 -20.57
C ASP A 312 -8.56 21.00 -20.70
N GLY A 313 -7.58 20.24 -21.18
CA GLY A 313 -6.20 20.68 -21.37
C GLY A 313 -5.34 20.75 -20.10
N GLU A 314 -5.89 20.52 -18.90
CA GLU A 314 -5.10 20.45 -17.67
C GLU A 314 -4.35 19.11 -17.53
N MET A 315 -3.28 19.11 -16.72
CA MET A 315 -2.70 17.89 -16.17
C MET A 315 -3.46 17.46 -14.92
N CYS A 316 -3.59 16.15 -14.72
CA CYS A 316 -3.92 15.56 -13.44
C CYS A 316 -2.66 14.94 -12.82
N LEU A 317 -2.59 14.99 -11.50
CA LEU A 317 -1.71 14.22 -10.64
C LEU A 317 -2.58 13.56 -9.59
N PHE A 318 -2.82 12.27 -9.78
CA PHE A 318 -3.66 11.47 -8.90
C PHE A 318 -2.79 10.49 -8.13
N ASP A 319 -2.73 10.70 -6.82
CA ASP A 319 -1.96 9.93 -5.87
C ASP A 319 -2.92 9.24 -4.91
N MET A 320 -3.06 7.93 -5.09
CA MET A 320 -4.08 7.11 -4.43
C MET A 320 -3.61 5.67 -4.23
N GLY A 321 -3.84 5.14 -3.03
CA GLY A 321 -3.39 3.81 -2.63
C GLY A 321 -4.39 3.06 -1.75
N ALA A 322 -4.67 1.80 -2.12
CA ALA A 322 -5.49 0.87 -1.33
C ALA A 322 -4.71 0.32 -0.13
N SER A 323 -5.44 -0.14 0.90
CA SER A 323 -4.90 -0.95 1.99
C SER A 323 -5.55 -2.34 1.98
N TYR A 324 -4.76 -3.37 1.67
CA TYR A 324 -5.19 -4.76 1.63
C TYR A 324 -4.78 -5.48 2.91
N TYR A 325 -5.76 -5.86 3.73
CA TYR A 325 -5.54 -6.44 5.07
C TYR A 325 -4.57 -5.63 5.95
N GLY A 326 -4.58 -4.30 5.83
CA GLY A 326 -3.67 -3.42 6.57
C GLY A 326 -2.33 -3.15 5.88
N TYR A 327 -1.98 -3.83 4.80
CA TYR A 327 -0.78 -3.54 4.01
C TYR A 327 -1.08 -2.48 2.94
N ALA A 328 -0.27 -1.44 2.92
CA ALA A 328 -0.44 -0.27 2.06
C ALA A 328 0.06 -0.52 0.63
N SER A 329 -0.43 0.33 -0.27
CA SER A 329 0.16 0.62 -1.58
C SER A 329 0.17 2.13 -1.75
N ASP A 330 1.07 2.66 -2.57
CA ASP A 330 1.20 4.09 -2.81
C ASP A 330 1.56 4.33 -4.28
N ILE A 331 0.63 4.89 -5.03
CA ILE A 331 0.77 5.01 -6.48
C ILE A 331 0.27 6.37 -6.91
N THR A 332 1.16 7.11 -7.56
CA THR A 332 0.85 8.34 -8.26
C THR A 332 0.88 8.13 -9.78
N CYS A 333 -0.20 8.55 -10.45
CA CYS A 333 -0.29 8.66 -11.90
C CYS A 333 -0.51 10.13 -12.29
N SER A 334 0.35 10.65 -13.17
CA SER A 334 0.15 11.95 -13.81
C SER A 334 -0.18 11.80 -15.28
N PHE A 335 -1.21 12.49 -15.77
CA PHE A 335 -1.72 12.33 -17.14
C PHE A 335 -2.60 13.53 -17.56
N PRO A 336 -2.74 13.81 -18.87
CA PRO A 336 -3.58 14.90 -19.37
C PRO A 336 -5.06 14.52 -19.22
N VAL A 337 -5.88 15.47 -18.79
CA VAL A 337 -7.32 15.26 -18.55
C VAL A 337 -8.03 14.65 -19.77
N ASN A 338 -7.72 15.16 -20.96
CA ASN A 338 -8.36 14.77 -22.21
C ASN A 338 -7.69 13.58 -22.92
N GLY A 339 -6.73 12.92 -22.25
CA GLY A 339 -6.04 11.75 -22.81
C GLY A 339 -5.01 12.04 -23.89
N LYS A 340 -4.61 13.31 -24.10
CA LYS A 340 -3.55 13.68 -25.04
C LYS A 340 -2.62 14.75 -24.48
N PHE A 341 -1.32 14.47 -24.48
CA PHE A 341 -0.35 15.41 -23.95
C PHE A 341 -0.09 16.54 -24.95
N THR A 342 -0.01 17.78 -24.44
CA THR A 342 0.62 18.89 -25.19
C THR A 342 2.14 18.73 -25.18
N GLU A 343 2.84 19.46 -26.06
CA GLU A 343 4.30 19.41 -26.09
C GLU A 343 4.92 19.91 -24.77
N GLU A 344 4.36 20.96 -24.16
CA GLU A 344 4.80 21.43 -22.84
C GLU A 344 4.59 20.37 -21.75
N GLN A 345 3.46 19.65 -21.77
CA GLN A 345 3.19 18.57 -20.82
C GLN A 345 4.17 17.42 -21.01
N LYS A 346 4.47 17.02 -22.25
CA LYS A 346 5.46 15.95 -22.56
C LYS A 346 6.84 16.29 -22.02
N VAL A 347 7.28 17.55 -22.14
CA VAL A 347 8.60 17.98 -21.66
C VAL A 347 8.76 17.70 -20.16
N ILE A 348 7.80 18.13 -19.34
CA ILE A 348 7.87 17.93 -17.89
C ILE A 348 7.64 16.47 -17.52
N TYR A 349 6.68 15.82 -18.19
CA TYR A 349 6.38 14.42 -17.96
C TYR A 349 7.60 13.53 -18.20
N ASN A 350 8.29 13.70 -19.33
CA ASN A 350 9.46 12.91 -19.68
C ASN A 350 10.67 13.23 -18.78
N ALA A 351 10.80 14.46 -18.27
CA ALA A 351 11.82 14.78 -17.27
C ALA A 351 11.64 13.96 -15.99
N VAL A 352 10.40 13.86 -15.50
CA VAL A 352 10.08 13.05 -14.32
C VAL A 352 10.17 11.55 -14.62
N LEU A 353 9.74 11.11 -15.81
CA LEU A 353 9.87 9.71 -16.23
C LEU A 353 11.34 9.28 -16.30
N ASN A 354 12.23 10.14 -16.80
CA ASN A 354 13.66 9.87 -16.83
C ASN A 354 14.25 9.79 -15.40
N ALA A 355 13.84 10.69 -14.51
CA ALA A 355 14.21 10.65 -13.09
C ALA A 355 13.78 9.34 -12.43
N ARG A 356 12.54 8.91 -12.67
CA ARG A 356 11.97 7.66 -12.18
C ARG A 356 12.72 6.44 -12.71
N ASN A 357 13.00 6.41 -14.01
CA ASN A 357 13.74 5.30 -14.63
C ASN A 357 15.15 5.20 -14.06
N LYS A 358 15.81 6.35 -13.83
CA LYS A 358 17.13 6.38 -13.21
C LYS A 358 17.09 5.90 -11.76
N ALA A 359 16.09 6.32 -10.97
CA ALA A 359 15.93 5.84 -9.60
C ALA A 359 15.73 4.31 -9.54
N VAL A 360 14.91 3.75 -10.45
CA VAL A 360 14.68 2.29 -10.54
C VAL A 360 15.95 1.54 -10.93
N GLU A 361 16.72 2.04 -11.90
CA GLU A 361 18.01 1.44 -12.31
C GLU A 361 19.01 1.37 -11.14
N GLU A 362 19.05 2.39 -10.31
CA GLU A 362 20.01 2.54 -9.21
C GLU A 362 19.56 1.84 -7.92
N SER A 363 18.28 1.46 -7.82
CA SER A 363 17.70 0.88 -6.61
C SER A 363 18.05 -0.61 -6.46
N ARG A 364 19.19 -0.87 -5.81
CA ARG A 364 19.72 -2.21 -5.52
C ARG A 364 20.41 -2.26 -4.16
N PRO A 365 20.62 -3.46 -3.58
CA PRO A 365 21.29 -3.60 -2.30
C PRO A 365 22.66 -2.88 -2.24
N GLY A 366 22.93 -2.22 -1.13
CA GLY A 366 24.18 -1.52 -0.86
C GLY A 366 24.28 -0.09 -1.41
N VAL A 367 23.28 0.38 -2.17
CA VAL A 367 23.19 1.80 -2.56
C VAL A 367 22.51 2.60 -1.46
N GLN A 368 23.06 3.76 -1.10
CA GLN A 368 22.46 4.66 -0.12
C GLN A 368 21.32 5.46 -0.76
N TRP A 369 20.18 5.61 -0.06
CA TRP A 369 18.99 6.26 -0.62
C TRP A 369 19.20 7.70 -1.09
N GLU A 370 20.00 8.48 -0.35
CA GLU A 370 20.41 9.82 -0.76
C GLU A 370 21.09 9.84 -2.14
N LYS A 371 21.90 8.83 -2.47
CA LYS A 371 22.53 8.74 -3.79
C LYS A 371 21.51 8.49 -4.89
N VAL A 372 20.50 7.65 -4.64
CA VAL A 372 19.40 7.40 -5.58
C VAL A 372 18.63 8.71 -5.83
N HIS A 373 18.32 9.48 -4.78
CA HIS A 373 17.69 10.79 -4.90
C HIS A 373 18.49 11.76 -5.77
N LEU A 374 19.80 11.87 -5.54
CA LEU A 374 20.66 12.73 -6.35
C LEU A 374 20.77 12.26 -7.81
N HIS A 375 20.78 10.94 -8.05
CA HIS A 375 20.79 10.37 -9.40
C HIS A 375 19.48 10.69 -10.16
N ALA A 376 18.34 10.62 -9.47
CA ALA A 376 17.04 11.01 -10.03
C ALA A 376 17.00 12.51 -10.38
N LEU A 377 17.43 13.38 -9.45
CA LEU A 377 17.51 14.82 -9.70
C LEU A 377 18.41 15.16 -10.90
N ARG A 378 19.58 14.51 -11.00
CA ARG A 378 20.51 14.68 -12.13
C ARG A 378 19.85 14.34 -13.47
N ALA A 379 19.14 13.22 -13.53
CA ALA A 379 18.41 12.81 -14.73
C ALA A 379 17.29 13.81 -15.08
N MET A 380 16.54 14.27 -14.09
CA MET A 380 15.49 15.28 -14.28
C MET A 380 16.06 16.60 -14.82
N PHE A 381 17.13 17.11 -14.20
CA PHE A 381 17.75 18.38 -14.61
C PHE A 381 18.41 18.31 -15.98
N THR A 382 18.96 17.15 -16.33
CA THR A 382 19.51 16.92 -17.68
C THR A 382 18.41 17.07 -18.73
N GLU A 383 17.22 16.50 -18.50
CA GLU A 383 16.08 16.63 -19.42
C GLU A 383 15.56 18.07 -19.45
N MET A 384 15.35 18.69 -18.28
CA MET A 384 14.89 20.10 -18.21
C MET A 384 15.86 21.08 -18.88
N LYS A 385 17.17 20.80 -18.82
CA LYS A 385 18.20 21.56 -19.53
C LYS A 385 18.12 21.36 -21.03
N ALA A 386 17.86 20.15 -21.52
CA ALA A 386 17.69 19.86 -22.94
C ALA A 386 16.53 20.66 -23.57
N HIS A 387 15.49 20.96 -22.77
CA HIS A 387 14.35 21.80 -23.17
C HIS A 387 14.47 23.27 -22.75
N ASN A 388 15.66 23.71 -22.33
CA ASN A 388 15.98 25.10 -22.02
C ASN A 388 15.18 25.71 -20.84
N LEU A 389 14.64 24.88 -19.94
CA LEU A 389 14.09 25.34 -18.65
C LEU A 389 15.23 25.68 -17.67
N LEU A 390 16.29 24.88 -17.70
CA LEU A 390 17.51 25.07 -16.92
C LEU A 390 18.71 25.33 -17.84
N VAL A 391 19.71 26.06 -17.34
CA VAL A 391 20.93 26.43 -18.09
C VAL A 391 22.16 26.27 -17.19
N GLY A 392 23.33 25.97 -17.76
CA GLY A 392 24.57 25.76 -17.00
C GLY A 392 24.90 24.29 -16.74
N ASP A 393 25.79 24.01 -15.79
CA ASP A 393 26.24 22.66 -15.42
C ASP A 393 25.28 21.98 -14.42
N VAL A 394 25.00 20.69 -14.61
CA VAL A 394 24.01 19.96 -13.80
C VAL A 394 24.53 19.68 -12.38
N GLU A 395 25.82 19.45 -12.19
CA GLU A 395 26.36 19.26 -10.84
C GLU A 395 26.33 20.57 -10.06
N GLU A 396 26.63 21.70 -10.71
CA GLU A 396 26.48 23.01 -10.07
C GLU A 396 25.03 23.32 -9.68
N MET A 397 24.02 22.85 -10.44
CA MET A 397 22.61 22.96 -10.09
C MET A 397 22.27 22.17 -8.82
N LEU A 398 22.81 20.96 -8.69
CA LEU A 398 22.63 20.12 -7.50
C LEU A 398 23.30 20.75 -6.26
N ASP A 399 24.51 21.28 -6.42
CA ASP A 399 25.24 21.99 -5.36
C ASP A 399 24.54 23.28 -4.93
N ALA A 400 23.86 23.95 -5.87
CA ALA A 400 23.03 25.12 -5.60
C ALA A 400 21.64 24.78 -5.03
N GLU A 401 21.36 23.51 -4.71
CA GLU A 401 20.12 23.05 -4.07
C GLU A 401 18.85 23.30 -4.92
N LEU A 402 18.96 23.29 -6.25
CA LEU A 402 17.79 23.42 -7.14
C LEU A 402 16.77 22.30 -6.94
N GLY A 403 17.17 21.16 -6.38
CA GLY A 403 16.27 20.06 -6.02
C GLY A 403 15.14 20.56 -5.11
N SER A 404 15.48 21.39 -4.11
CA SER A 404 14.51 21.98 -3.19
C SER A 404 13.49 22.93 -3.82
N ILE A 405 13.68 23.32 -5.09
CA ILE A 405 12.78 24.19 -5.84
C ILE A 405 11.80 23.37 -6.68
N PHE A 406 12.31 22.41 -7.45
CA PHE A 406 11.48 21.65 -8.40
C PHE A 406 10.96 20.32 -7.85
N MET A 407 11.65 19.72 -6.86
CA MET A 407 11.25 18.50 -6.16
C MET A 407 11.46 18.69 -4.64
N PRO A 408 10.60 19.46 -3.96
CA PRO A 408 10.82 19.84 -2.56
C PRO A 408 10.60 18.70 -1.56
N HIS A 409 10.16 17.52 -1.99
CA HIS A 409 9.98 16.33 -1.14
C HIS A 409 11.11 15.31 -1.35
N GLY A 410 11.14 14.27 -0.51
CA GLY A 410 12.08 13.15 -0.68
C GLY A 410 11.76 12.32 -1.93
N LEU A 411 12.72 11.54 -2.44
CA LEU A 411 12.50 10.67 -3.61
C LEU A 411 11.47 9.55 -3.33
N GLY A 412 11.28 9.22 -2.06
CA GLY A 412 10.39 8.15 -1.63
C GLY A 412 10.75 7.69 -0.22
N HIS A 413 10.04 6.66 0.23
CA HIS A 413 10.04 6.20 1.61
C HIS A 413 9.80 4.70 1.72
N LEU A 414 10.10 4.12 2.88
CA LEU A 414 9.69 2.76 3.19
C LEU A 414 8.17 2.65 3.17
N MET A 415 7.66 1.50 2.71
CA MET A 415 6.23 1.19 2.68
C MET A 415 5.98 -0.22 3.22
N GLY A 416 4.90 -0.40 3.99
CA GLY A 416 4.54 -1.67 4.60
C GLY A 416 3.09 -1.67 5.09
N ILE A 417 2.90 -1.83 6.40
CA ILE A 417 1.57 -1.67 7.02
C ILE A 417 1.17 -0.20 7.03
N ASP A 418 2.11 0.67 7.37
CA ASP A 418 1.96 2.11 7.20
C ASP A 418 2.45 2.51 5.79
N VAL A 419 1.81 3.54 5.20
CA VAL A 419 2.25 4.10 3.91
C VAL A 419 3.65 4.71 4.02
N HIS A 420 3.84 5.59 5.00
CA HIS A 420 5.17 5.99 5.49
C HIS A 420 5.59 5.00 6.58
N ASP A 421 6.23 3.91 6.19
CA ASP A 421 6.59 2.81 7.08
C ASP A 421 7.76 3.16 8.01
N VAL A 422 7.80 2.48 9.16
CA VAL A 422 8.76 2.77 10.23
C VAL A 422 10.20 2.38 9.88
N GLY A 423 11.15 2.90 10.65
CA GLY A 423 12.55 2.48 10.60
C GLY A 423 13.41 3.25 9.59
N GLY A 424 12.90 4.34 9.01
CA GLY A 424 13.70 5.20 8.13
C GLY A 424 14.91 5.85 8.81
N TYR A 425 14.78 6.19 10.09
CA TYR A 425 15.84 6.73 10.94
C TYR A 425 15.85 6.05 12.32
N LEU A 426 16.66 5.00 12.47
CA LEU A 426 16.99 4.39 13.76
C LEU A 426 18.40 4.81 14.19
N ASP A 427 18.76 4.57 15.45
CA ASP A 427 20.05 4.98 16.03
C ASP A 427 21.29 4.45 15.27
N ASP A 428 21.16 3.30 14.58
CA ASP A 428 22.22 2.66 13.81
C ASP A 428 22.17 2.97 12.30
N THR A 429 21.31 3.89 11.89
CA THR A 429 21.17 4.32 10.49
C THR A 429 21.84 5.66 10.21
N PRO A 430 22.20 5.96 8.95
CA PRO A 430 22.66 7.30 8.59
C PRO A 430 21.62 8.36 8.98
N PRO A 431 22.05 9.49 9.58
CA PRO A 431 21.12 10.51 10.04
C PRO A 431 20.41 11.21 8.88
N ARG A 432 19.29 11.86 9.20
CA ARG A 432 18.55 12.71 8.27
C ARG A 432 19.47 13.83 7.75
N PRO A 433 19.66 13.97 6.43
CA PRO A 433 20.45 15.06 5.87
C PRO A 433 19.88 16.43 6.23
N THR A 434 20.73 17.44 6.30
CA THR A 434 20.32 18.83 6.58
C THR A 434 20.23 19.70 5.32
N ARG A 435 20.77 19.22 4.18
CA ARG A 435 20.72 19.92 2.89
C ARG A 435 19.27 20.14 2.44
N ALA A 436 19.00 21.30 1.83
CA ALA A 436 17.64 21.72 1.51
C ALA A 436 16.92 20.74 0.56
N SER A 437 17.64 20.15 -0.39
CA SER A 437 17.10 19.17 -1.35
C SER A 437 16.91 17.78 -0.74
N LEU A 438 17.52 17.49 0.43
CA LEU A 438 17.57 16.13 1.00
C LEU A 438 16.85 15.99 2.34
N LYS A 439 16.64 17.08 3.08
CA LYS A 439 16.09 17.04 4.45
C LYS A 439 14.71 16.38 4.58
N ASN A 440 13.94 16.37 3.49
CA ASN A 440 12.61 15.78 3.43
C ASN A 440 12.62 14.30 3.01
N LEU A 441 13.79 13.67 2.83
CA LEU A 441 13.89 12.21 2.70
C LEU A 441 13.40 11.52 3.98
N ARG A 442 12.49 10.56 3.85
CA ARG A 442 11.98 9.79 5.01
C ARG A 442 12.90 8.66 5.47
N MET A 443 13.98 8.41 4.73
CA MET A 443 15.07 7.54 5.15
C MET A 443 16.39 7.98 4.49
N ASN A 444 17.53 7.60 5.08
CA ASN A 444 18.84 7.73 4.42
C ASN A 444 19.65 6.42 4.48
N ARG A 445 18.94 5.30 4.52
CA ARG A 445 19.53 3.97 4.70
C ARG A 445 20.23 3.49 3.43
N PHE A 446 21.12 2.52 3.61
CA PHE A 446 21.54 1.64 2.52
C PHE A 446 20.39 0.69 2.21
N LEU A 447 20.05 0.55 0.93
CA LEU A 447 19.04 -0.38 0.47
C LEU A 447 19.47 -1.81 0.78
N LEU A 448 18.53 -2.59 1.30
CA LEU A 448 18.70 -4.01 1.62
C LEU A 448 17.63 -4.81 0.90
N LYS A 449 17.97 -6.06 0.54
CA LYS A 449 17.00 -7.03 0.03
C LYS A 449 15.77 -7.09 0.95
N ASN A 450 14.59 -7.18 0.35
CA ASN A 450 13.29 -7.22 1.01
C ASN A 450 12.83 -5.91 1.66
N MET A 451 13.54 -4.79 1.47
CA MET A 451 12.92 -3.49 1.67
C MET A 451 11.85 -3.29 0.59
N VAL A 452 10.68 -2.79 1.00
CA VAL A 452 9.66 -2.27 0.09
C VAL A 452 9.56 -0.77 0.31
N LEU A 453 9.55 -0.01 -0.77
CA LEU A 453 9.63 1.45 -0.75
C LEU A 453 8.96 2.07 -1.99
N THR A 454 8.68 3.37 -1.93
CA THR A 454 8.22 4.17 -3.07
C THR A 454 9.39 4.78 -3.83
N ILE A 455 9.26 4.88 -5.16
CA ILE A 455 10.09 5.73 -6.02
C ILE A 455 9.14 6.73 -6.66
N GLU A 456 9.16 7.97 -6.21
CA GLU A 456 8.15 8.98 -6.50
C GLU A 456 8.72 10.34 -6.94
N PRO A 457 9.71 10.42 -7.87
CA PRO A 457 10.20 11.73 -8.28
C PRO A 457 9.08 12.61 -8.84
N GLY A 458 9.24 13.92 -8.65
CA GLY A 458 8.27 14.90 -9.14
C GLY A 458 8.91 16.22 -9.55
N CYS A 459 8.23 16.94 -10.43
CA CYS A 459 8.60 18.28 -10.86
C CYS A 459 7.38 19.20 -10.75
N TYR A 460 7.50 20.24 -9.93
CA TYR A 460 6.41 21.17 -9.63
C TYR A 460 6.79 22.62 -9.89
N PHE A 461 5.80 23.41 -10.28
CA PHE A 461 5.93 24.85 -10.46
C PHE A 461 5.22 25.58 -9.31
N ILE A 462 5.90 25.62 -8.16
CA ILE A 462 5.37 26.21 -6.92
C ILE A 462 5.83 27.66 -6.81
N ASP A 463 4.88 28.60 -6.90
CA ASP A 463 5.18 30.05 -6.98
C ASP A 463 6.10 30.55 -5.86
N VAL A 464 5.85 30.14 -4.61
CA VAL A 464 6.66 30.58 -3.46
C VAL A 464 8.12 30.10 -3.58
N LEU A 465 8.35 28.90 -4.13
CA LEU A 465 9.70 28.36 -4.32
C LEU A 465 10.38 29.00 -5.53
N LEU A 466 9.64 29.20 -6.63
CA LEU A 466 10.16 29.86 -7.82
C LEU A 466 10.56 31.33 -7.54
N GLU A 467 9.76 32.08 -6.79
CA GLU A 467 10.10 33.44 -6.38
C GLU A 467 11.28 33.46 -5.41
N LYS A 468 11.41 32.46 -4.52
CA LYS A 468 12.62 32.31 -3.70
C LYS A 468 13.86 32.09 -4.56
N ALA A 469 13.79 31.17 -5.54
CA ALA A 469 14.91 30.86 -6.42
C ALA A 469 15.30 32.06 -7.30
N LYS A 470 14.32 32.85 -7.75
CA LYS A 470 14.53 34.07 -8.53
C LYS A 470 15.31 35.16 -7.77
N ASN A 471 15.12 35.22 -6.45
CA ASN A 471 15.77 36.20 -5.58
C ASN A 471 17.08 35.68 -4.95
N ASP A 472 17.51 34.46 -5.27
CA ASP A 472 18.78 33.88 -4.84
C ASP A 472 19.73 33.78 -6.05
N GLU A 473 20.74 34.64 -6.13
CA GLU A 473 21.71 34.67 -7.25
C GLU A 473 22.39 33.30 -7.49
N LYS A 474 22.52 32.46 -6.45
CA LYS A 474 23.11 31.11 -6.59
C LYS A 474 22.23 30.19 -7.41
N MET A 475 20.90 30.34 -7.31
CA MET A 475 19.92 29.52 -8.02
C MET A 475 19.46 30.18 -9.32
N ALA A 476 19.20 31.49 -9.28
CA ALA A 476 18.60 32.24 -10.38
C ALA A 476 19.38 32.13 -11.68
N LYS A 477 20.72 32.07 -11.61
CA LYS A 477 21.60 31.92 -12.78
C LYS A 477 21.38 30.63 -13.58
N PHE A 478 20.78 29.60 -12.97
CA PHE A 478 20.53 28.31 -13.61
C PHE A 478 19.11 28.16 -14.16
N ILE A 479 18.20 29.09 -13.87
CA ILE A 479 16.78 28.97 -14.23
C ILE A 479 16.46 29.95 -15.36
N ASN A 480 15.99 29.43 -16.49
CA ASN A 480 15.47 30.27 -17.56
C ASN A 480 14.04 30.70 -17.25
N PHE A 481 13.89 31.79 -16.49
CA PHE A 481 12.58 32.29 -16.07
C PHE A 481 11.66 32.68 -17.24
N ASN A 482 12.19 33.02 -18.41
CA ASN A 482 11.35 33.29 -19.60
C ASN A 482 10.61 32.04 -20.09
N VAL A 483 11.21 30.86 -19.89
CA VAL A 483 10.61 29.57 -20.24
C VAL A 483 9.78 29.04 -19.07
N VAL A 484 10.35 29.01 -17.85
CA VAL A 484 9.67 28.51 -16.65
C VAL A 484 8.38 29.25 -16.35
N ASN A 485 8.30 30.56 -16.59
CA ASN A 485 7.07 31.33 -16.38
C ASN A 485 5.90 30.90 -17.27
N LYS A 486 6.13 30.17 -18.37
CA LYS A 486 5.06 29.59 -19.20
C LYS A 486 4.36 28.41 -18.51
N PHE A 487 5.01 27.80 -17.53
CA PHE A 487 4.47 26.71 -16.71
C PHE A 487 3.80 27.23 -15.43
N LYS A 488 3.60 28.55 -15.29
CA LYS A 488 2.72 29.06 -14.23
C LYS A 488 1.36 28.41 -14.35
N ARG A 489 0.83 27.92 -13.23
CA ARG A 489 -0.45 27.18 -13.17
C ARG A 489 -0.46 25.81 -13.87
N PHE A 490 0.68 25.33 -14.37
CA PHE A 490 0.82 23.95 -14.87
C PHE A 490 0.51 22.92 -13.77
N GLY A 491 0.85 23.27 -12.52
CA GLY A 491 0.81 22.34 -11.41
C GLY A 491 2.14 21.60 -11.30
N GLY A 492 2.10 20.28 -11.48
CA GLY A 492 3.28 19.45 -11.49
C GLY A 492 3.01 18.04 -12.00
N VAL A 493 4.08 17.26 -12.09
CA VAL A 493 4.04 15.83 -12.41
C VAL A 493 4.74 15.08 -11.29
N ARG A 494 4.14 13.99 -10.83
CA ARG A 494 4.77 12.94 -10.02
C ARG A 494 4.49 11.58 -10.64
N ILE A 495 5.51 10.73 -10.67
CA ILE A 495 5.38 9.35 -11.13
C ILE A 495 5.90 8.48 -10.00
N GLU A 496 4.99 7.72 -9.39
CA GLU A 496 5.30 6.94 -8.20
C GLU A 496 5.00 5.46 -8.36
N ASP A 497 6.01 4.65 -8.08
CA ASP A 497 5.92 3.20 -8.07
C ASP A 497 6.30 2.62 -6.71
N ASP A 498 5.53 1.62 -6.29
CA ASP A 498 5.89 0.68 -5.24
C ASP A 498 6.96 -0.28 -5.78
N VAL A 499 8.08 -0.42 -5.07
CA VAL A 499 9.17 -1.32 -5.46
C VAL A 499 9.66 -2.21 -4.32
N LEU A 500 9.99 -3.45 -4.65
CA LEU A 500 10.65 -4.41 -3.77
C LEU A 500 12.14 -4.50 -4.13
N ILE A 501 13.03 -4.24 -3.19
CA ILE A 501 14.47 -4.46 -3.38
C ILE A 501 14.77 -5.97 -3.39
N THR A 502 15.37 -6.43 -4.47
CA THR A 502 15.79 -7.83 -4.72
C THR A 502 17.29 -7.99 -4.51
N ASP A 503 17.86 -9.16 -4.83
CA ASP A 503 19.30 -9.40 -4.69
C ASP A 503 20.17 -8.51 -5.59
N TYR A 504 19.66 -8.05 -6.75
CA TYR A 504 20.46 -7.40 -7.79
C TYR A 504 19.89 -6.06 -8.29
N GLY A 505 18.71 -5.67 -7.83
CA GLY A 505 17.95 -4.51 -8.33
C GLY A 505 16.65 -4.37 -7.56
N CYS A 506 15.62 -3.82 -8.19
CA CYS A 506 14.27 -3.79 -7.64
C CYS A 506 13.23 -4.40 -8.59
N GLU A 507 12.18 -4.99 -8.02
CA GLU A 507 10.96 -5.40 -8.72
C GLU A 507 9.93 -4.29 -8.61
N LEU A 508 9.32 -3.91 -9.73
CA LEU A 508 8.17 -2.99 -9.74
C LEU A 508 6.90 -3.74 -9.34
N LEU A 509 6.26 -3.33 -8.25
CA LEU A 509 4.98 -3.88 -7.80
C LEU A 509 3.82 -3.16 -8.50
N SER A 510 3.94 -1.85 -8.73
CA SER A 510 3.00 -1.06 -9.51
C SER A 510 2.98 -1.48 -10.98
N LYS A 511 1.78 -1.58 -11.56
CA LYS A 511 1.55 -2.02 -12.95
C LYS A 511 0.61 -1.06 -13.67
N VAL A 512 1.03 0.17 -13.94
CA VAL A 512 0.25 1.18 -14.66
C VAL A 512 1.01 1.69 -15.91
N PRO A 513 0.33 2.29 -16.90
CA PRO A 513 0.98 2.94 -18.04
C PRO A 513 1.95 4.05 -17.60
N ARG A 514 3.15 4.14 -18.18
CA ARG A 514 4.17 5.13 -17.77
C ARG A 514 4.80 5.92 -18.91
N THR A 515 4.85 5.39 -20.13
CA THR A 515 5.27 6.23 -21.27
C THR A 515 4.10 7.11 -21.72
N VAL A 516 4.42 8.23 -22.39
CA VAL A 516 3.41 9.09 -23.02
C VAL A 516 2.52 8.25 -23.95
N GLU A 517 3.15 7.39 -24.75
CA GLU A 517 2.47 6.51 -25.70
C GLU A 517 1.56 5.49 -25.01
N GLU A 518 2.01 4.85 -23.93
CA GLU A 518 1.18 3.90 -23.18
C GLU A 518 -0.01 4.59 -22.52
N ILE A 519 0.17 5.80 -21.97
CA ILE A 519 -0.91 6.57 -21.33
C ILE A 519 -1.94 6.99 -22.38
N GLU A 520 -1.51 7.62 -23.47
CA GLU A 520 -2.43 8.04 -24.53
C GLU A 520 -3.13 6.83 -25.15
N ALA A 521 -2.41 5.73 -25.41
CA ALA A 521 -3.00 4.50 -25.94
C ALA A 521 -3.99 3.87 -24.95
N TRP A 522 -3.72 3.89 -23.65
CA TRP A 522 -4.64 3.39 -22.64
C TRP A 522 -5.91 4.25 -22.59
N MET A 523 -5.77 5.57 -22.43
CA MET A 523 -6.90 6.48 -22.25
C MET A 523 -7.83 6.54 -23.47
N ASN A 524 -7.30 6.42 -24.69
CA ASN A 524 -8.07 6.58 -25.93
C ASN A 524 -8.64 5.29 -26.53
N GLN A 525 -8.53 4.14 -25.86
CA GLN A 525 -9.15 2.90 -26.36
C GLN A 525 -10.69 3.00 -26.40
N GLU A 526 -11.31 2.60 -27.51
CA GLU A 526 -12.76 2.72 -27.72
C GLU A 526 -13.60 1.69 -26.94
N GLU A 527 -12.98 0.62 -26.42
CA GLU A 527 -13.70 -0.39 -25.64
C GLU A 527 -14.22 0.19 -24.33
N GLU A 528 -15.54 0.09 -24.13
CA GLU A 528 -16.22 0.44 -22.89
C GLU A 528 -15.63 -0.37 -21.73
N VAL A 529 -15.01 0.31 -20.76
CA VAL A 529 -14.49 -0.35 -19.55
C VAL A 529 -15.68 -0.70 -18.66
N LYS A 530 -16.35 -1.80 -18.99
CA LYS A 530 -17.37 -2.36 -18.12
C LYS A 530 -16.65 -2.90 -16.89
N LEU A 531 -16.97 -2.35 -15.71
CA LEU A 531 -16.89 -3.13 -14.48
C LEU A 531 -17.71 -4.40 -14.74
N HIS A 532 -17.05 -5.54 -14.97
CA HIS A 532 -17.75 -6.81 -15.09
C HIS A 532 -18.34 -7.15 -13.72
N PHE A 533 -19.56 -6.68 -13.48
CA PHE A 533 -20.37 -7.10 -12.36
C PHE A 533 -20.83 -8.53 -12.65
N PRO A 534 -20.41 -9.56 -11.88
CA PRO A 534 -21.22 -10.76 -11.82
C PRO A 534 -22.53 -10.36 -11.15
N LEU A 535 -23.52 -9.96 -11.94
CA LEU A 535 -24.89 -9.91 -11.47
C LEU A 535 -25.18 -11.29 -10.86
N PRO A 536 -25.77 -11.37 -9.65
CA PRO A 536 -26.16 -12.64 -9.10
C PRO A 536 -26.97 -13.37 -10.17
N ASN A 537 -26.54 -14.59 -10.52
CA ASN A 537 -27.29 -15.47 -11.40
C ASN A 537 -28.78 -15.34 -11.04
N GLN A 538 -29.60 -14.75 -11.92
CA GLN A 538 -31.06 -14.85 -11.81
C GLN A 538 -31.43 -16.30 -12.13
N ARG A 539 -31.12 -17.22 -11.22
CA ARG A 539 -31.71 -18.55 -11.21
C ARG A 539 -33.12 -18.40 -10.66
N GLY A 540 -34.06 -18.27 -11.60
CA GLY A 540 -35.45 -18.69 -11.41
C GLY A 540 -36.38 -17.66 -10.77
N LYS A 541 -36.76 -16.61 -11.50
CA LYS A 541 -38.11 -16.06 -11.33
C LYS A 541 -39.10 -17.04 -11.97
N LYS A 542 -39.63 -17.98 -11.18
CA LYS A 542 -40.95 -18.55 -11.48
C LYS A 542 -41.97 -17.45 -11.25
N HIS A 543 -42.88 -17.31 -12.19
CA HIS A 543 -44.00 -16.38 -12.19
C HIS A 543 -44.67 -16.26 -10.81
N ALA A 544 -44.62 -15.06 -10.24
CA ALA A 544 -45.65 -14.58 -9.32
C ALA A 544 -46.48 -13.57 -10.11
N THR A 545 -47.70 -13.96 -10.44
CA THR A 545 -48.72 -13.12 -11.04
C THR A 545 -49.04 -11.97 -10.07
N PRO A 546 -49.06 -10.70 -10.51
CA PRO A 546 -49.51 -9.62 -9.64
C PRO A 546 -51.03 -9.66 -9.57
N ILE A 547 -51.57 -10.05 -8.42
CA ILE A 547 -52.91 -9.64 -8.01
C ILE A 547 -52.71 -8.25 -7.40
N LEU A 548 -53.23 -7.22 -8.06
CA LEU A 548 -53.85 -6.04 -7.46
C LEU A 548 -54.36 -5.14 -8.60
N SER A 549 -55.68 -5.08 -8.71
CA SER A 549 -56.46 -4.23 -9.62
C SER A 549 -56.40 -2.75 -9.22
N PRO A 550 -56.45 -1.80 -10.18
CA PRO A 550 -56.56 -0.38 -9.88
C PRO A 550 -58.03 0.05 -9.80
N GLU A 551 -58.53 0.36 -8.61
CA GLU A 551 -59.80 1.05 -8.45
C GLU A 551 -59.69 2.22 -7.45
N VAL A 552 -59.98 3.41 -8.01
CA VAL A 552 -60.62 4.58 -7.39
C VAL A 552 -59.78 5.49 -6.48
N ILE A 553 -59.32 6.60 -7.07
CA ILE A 553 -59.30 7.92 -6.39
C ILE A 553 -60.19 8.86 -7.21
N LYS A 554 -61.38 9.17 -6.68
CA LYS A 554 -62.18 10.36 -6.98
C LYS A 554 -62.85 10.83 -5.69
N GLY A 555 -62.55 12.08 -5.30
CA GLY A 555 -63.32 12.88 -4.34
C GLY A 555 -62.73 12.96 -2.93
N GLN A 556 -62.01 14.05 -2.60
CA GLN A 556 -62.54 15.35 -2.17
C GLN A 556 -61.48 16.43 -2.38
#